data_AF-A0A6M3LTL7-F1
#
_entry.id   AF-A0A6M3LTL7-F1
#
_cell.length_a   1.000
_cell.length_b   1.000
_cell.length_c   1.000
_cell.angle_alpha   90.00
_cell.angle_beta   90.00
_cell.angle_gamma   90.00
#
_symmetry.space_group_name_H-M   'P 1'
#
loop_
_entity.id
_entity.type
_entity.pdbx_description
1 polymer ?
#
loop_
_entity_poly.entity_id
_entity_poly.type
_entity_poly.pdbx_seq_one_letter_code
_entity_poly.pdbx_strand_id
1 'polypeptide(L)'
;MRTVNEIKERVEQQRKDYIDSVMIQTCGGIHPLQEYVPEFFIEGHQDKATPLTRENIIAQMQDYIDFAFEKAENQRGISAERSIWKFKQWLWVLEDDSIPIDNYCDYGIEILKCITEKYKLGTKEQ
;
A
#
# COMPACT_ATOMS: atom_id res chain seq x y z
N MET A 1 10.42 10.09 8.48
CA MET A 1 9.04 9.93 7.98
C MET A 1 8.84 10.95 6.88
N ARG A 2 8.38 10.48 5.72
CA ARG A 2 8.16 11.33 4.55
C ARG A 2 7.03 12.32 4.78
N THR A 3 7.20 13.55 4.32
CA THR A 3 6.18 14.59 4.37
C THR A 3 5.14 14.39 3.27
N VAL A 4 3.95 14.96 3.47
CA VAL A 4 2.88 14.91 2.46
C VAL A 4 3.31 15.53 1.13
N ASN A 5 4.17 16.57 1.16
CA ASN A 5 4.64 17.23 -0.06
C ASN A 5 5.61 16.33 -0.84
N GLU A 6 6.58 15.70 -0.17
CA GLU A 6 7.51 14.76 -0.81
C GLU A 6 6.77 13.55 -1.41
N ILE A 7 5.73 13.07 -0.73
CA ILE A 7 4.87 12.00 -1.23
C ILE A 7 4.18 12.44 -2.52
N LYS A 8 3.54 13.62 -2.52
CA LYS A 8 2.84 14.17 -3.69
C LYS A 8 3.78 14.38 -4.87
N GLU A 9 4.94 15.00 -4.65
CA GLU A 9 5.94 15.24 -5.68
C GLU A 9 6.40 13.94 -6.34
N ARG A 10 6.66 12.91 -5.53
CA ARG A 10 7.08 11.60 -6.05
C ARG A 10 5.98 10.88 -6.82
N VAL A 11 4.73 10.94 -6.36
CA VAL A 11 3.59 10.35 -7.08
C VAL A 11 3.40 11.05 -8.42
N GLU A 12 3.48 12.37 -8.47
CA GLU A 12 3.41 13.11 -9.74
C GLU A 12 4.57 12.78 -10.67
N GLN A 13 5.78 12.59 -10.15
CA GLN A 13 6.92 12.17 -10.97
C GLN A 13 6.71 10.76 -11.53
N GLN A 14 6.32 9.79 -10.70
CA GLN A 14 6.04 8.43 -11.16
C GLN A 14 4.90 8.39 -12.18
N ARG A 15 3.87 9.22 -11.99
CA ARG A 15 2.77 9.35 -12.96
C ARG A 15 3.28 9.87 -14.30
N LYS A 16 4.14 10.89 -14.30
CA LYS A 16 4.78 11.40 -15.52
C LYS A 16 5.62 10.32 -16.19
N ASP A 17 6.50 9.66 -15.45
CA ASP A 17 7.36 8.59 -15.96
C ASP A 17 6.55 7.41 -16.54
N TYR A 18 5.41 7.06 -15.90
CA TYR A 18 4.49 6.03 -16.38
C TYR A 18 3.76 6.47 -17.66
N ILE A 19 3.25 7.70 -17.71
CA ILE A 19 2.62 8.26 -18.91
C ILE A 19 3.65 8.30 -20.05
N ASP A 20 4.86 8.76 -19.79
CA ASP A 20 5.92 8.87 -20.79
C ASP A 20 6.36 7.48 -21.29
N SER A 21 6.42 6.47 -20.43
CA SER A 21 6.79 5.09 -20.83
C SER A 21 5.66 4.32 -21.53
N VAL A 22 4.40 4.48 -21.12
CA VAL A 22 3.25 3.73 -21.67
C VAL A 22 2.66 4.40 -22.92
N MET A 23 2.64 5.74 -22.98
CA MET A 23 2.11 6.46 -24.15
C MET A 23 3.03 6.38 -25.37
N ILE A 24 4.33 6.15 -25.17
CA ILE A 24 5.29 5.98 -26.28
C ILE A 24 5.24 4.56 -26.87
N GLN A 25 4.83 3.53 -26.11
CA GLN A 25 4.96 2.14 -26.55
C GLN A 25 3.67 1.38 -26.86
N THR A 26 2.48 1.71 -26.32
CA THR A 26 1.34 0.76 -26.43
C THR A 26 -0.02 1.27 -26.88
N CYS A 27 -0.27 2.56 -27.11
CA CYS A 27 -1.64 2.97 -27.47
C CYS A 27 -1.68 4.05 -28.56
N GLY A 28 -1.95 3.62 -29.80
CA GLY A 28 -2.83 4.41 -30.65
C GLY A 28 -4.17 4.59 -29.93
N GLY A 29 -4.46 5.83 -29.52
CA GLY A 29 -5.79 6.26 -29.08
C GLY A 29 -6.28 5.68 -27.75
N ILE A 30 -5.84 6.26 -26.63
CA ILE A 30 -6.72 6.31 -25.45
C ILE A 30 -7.85 7.29 -25.80
N HIS A 31 -9.02 6.78 -26.17
CA HIS A 31 -10.24 7.59 -26.13
C HIS A 31 -10.44 8.07 -24.69
N PRO A 32 -10.76 9.35 -24.45
CA PRO A 32 -10.90 9.86 -23.10
C PRO A 32 -12.03 9.12 -22.38
N LEU A 33 -11.67 8.23 -21.46
CA LEU A 33 -12.60 7.47 -20.62
C LEU A 33 -13.56 8.37 -19.83
N GLN A 34 -13.25 9.66 -19.71
CA GLN A 34 -14.10 10.71 -19.12
C GLN A 34 -15.49 10.81 -19.77
N GLU A 35 -15.63 10.52 -21.07
CA GLU A 35 -16.96 10.51 -21.73
C GLU A 35 -17.86 9.35 -21.29
N TYR A 36 -17.29 8.30 -20.69
CA TYR A 36 -18.00 7.08 -20.32
C TYR A 36 -18.04 6.83 -18.81
N VAL A 37 -17.56 7.76 -17.99
CA VAL A 37 -17.66 7.65 -16.52
C VAL A 37 -19.13 7.90 -16.12
N PRO A 38 -19.86 6.90 -15.59
CA PRO A 38 -21.23 7.13 -15.11
C PRO A 38 -21.26 8.23 -14.04
N GLU A 39 -22.33 9.02 -13.99
CA GLU A 39 -22.45 10.15 -13.04
C GLU A 39 -22.20 9.76 -11.57
N PHE A 40 -22.56 8.53 -11.18
CA PHE A 40 -22.29 8.00 -9.84
C PHE A 40 -20.80 7.86 -9.49
N PHE A 41 -19.91 7.76 -10.48
CA PHE A 41 -18.46 7.78 -10.28
C PHE A 41 -17.87 9.21 -10.23
N ILE A 42 -18.67 10.24 -10.55
CA ILE A 42 -18.25 11.65 -10.51
C ILE A 42 -18.30 12.19 -9.08
N GLU A 43 -19.30 11.78 -8.30
CA GLU A 43 -19.35 12.02 -6.85
C GLU A 43 -18.40 11.05 -6.13
N GLY A 44 -17.11 11.35 -6.17
CA GLY A 44 -16.12 10.64 -5.38
C GLY A 44 -16.48 10.70 -3.89
N HIS A 45 -16.51 9.54 -3.21
CA HIS A 45 -16.55 9.50 -1.75
C HIS A 45 -15.33 10.24 -1.19
N GLN A 46 -15.56 11.43 -0.65
CA GLN A 46 -14.54 12.19 0.06
C GLN A 46 -14.52 11.73 1.53
N ASP A 47 -14.00 10.53 1.77
CA ASP A 47 -13.65 10.16 3.13
C ASP A 47 -12.57 11.12 3.63
N LYS A 48 -12.77 11.65 4.84
CA LYS A 48 -11.75 12.49 5.49
C LYS A 48 -10.49 11.63 5.66
N ALA A 49 -9.46 11.93 4.88
CA ALA A 49 -8.20 11.21 4.94
C ALA A 49 -7.58 11.32 6.35
N THR A 50 -7.25 10.17 6.95
CA THR A 50 -6.49 10.12 8.20
C THR A 50 -5.12 10.77 7.99
N PRO A 51 -4.69 11.71 8.84
CA PRO A 51 -3.37 12.33 8.71
C PRO A 51 -2.24 11.28 8.73
N LEU A 52 -1.25 11.46 7.86
CA LEU A 52 -0.06 10.59 7.80
C LEU A 52 0.93 10.96 8.90
N THR A 53 0.61 10.61 10.15
CA THR A 53 1.53 10.65 11.28
C THR A 53 2.04 9.25 11.59
N ARG A 54 3.17 9.17 12.29
CA ARG A 54 3.76 7.88 12.70
C ARG A 54 2.76 7.06 13.52
N GLU A 55 2.09 7.71 14.46
CA GLU A 55 1.12 7.10 15.38
C GLU A 55 -0.08 6.55 14.61
N ASN A 56 -0.60 7.31 13.65
CA ASN A 56 -1.73 6.88 12.82
C ASN A 56 -1.37 5.73 11.89
N ILE A 57 -0.13 5.68 11.40
CA ILE A 57 0.34 4.56 10.58
C ILE A 57 0.49 3.30 11.44
N ILE A 58 1.08 3.41 12.64
CA ILE A 58 1.21 2.27 13.55
C ILE A 58 -0.17 1.77 14.00
N ALA A 59 -1.13 2.66 14.25
CA ALA A 59 -2.51 2.28 14.55
C ALA A 59 -3.15 1.52 13.38
N GLN A 60 -2.97 1.98 12.13
CA GLN A 60 -3.45 1.26 10.96
C GLN A 60 -2.76 -0.11 10.77
N MET A 61 -1.45 -0.20 11.04
CA MET A 61 -0.75 -1.47 11.04
C MET A 61 -1.34 -2.43 12.08
N GLN A 62 -1.60 -1.93 13.29
CA GLN A 62 -2.20 -2.67 14.40
C GLN A 62 -3.60 -3.19 14.05
N ASP A 63 -4.43 -2.40 13.38
CA ASP A 63 -5.78 -2.82 12.97
C ASP A 63 -5.75 -3.84 11.82
N TYR A 64 -4.68 -3.87 11.02
CA TYR A 64 -4.58 -4.70 9.83
C TYR A 64 -3.78 -6.00 10.02
N ILE A 65 -2.95 -6.09 11.05
CA ILE A 65 -1.99 -7.19 11.21
C ILE A 65 -2.66 -8.57 11.33
N ASP A 66 -3.77 -8.67 12.07
CA ASP A 66 -4.52 -9.93 12.25
C ASP A 66 -5.09 -10.42 10.90
N PHE A 67 -5.64 -9.50 10.09
CA PHE A 67 -6.13 -9.82 8.75
C PHE A 67 -5.01 -10.32 7.84
N ALA A 68 -3.82 -9.71 7.92
CA ALA A 68 -2.68 -10.12 7.11
C ALA A 68 -2.18 -11.53 7.49
N PHE A 69 -2.09 -11.84 8.79
CA PHE A 69 -1.79 -13.19 9.25
C PHE A 69 -2.83 -14.20 8.77
N GLU A 70 -4.12 -13.89 8.89
CA GLU A 70 -5.21 -14.75 8.40
C GLU A 70 -5.04 -15.10 6.91
N LYS A 71 -4.62 -14.15 6.06
CA LYS A 71 -4.37 -14.41 4.63
C LYS A 71 -3.15 -15.28 4.40
N ALA A 72 -2.08 -15.06 5.16
CA ALA A 72 -0.85 -15.82 5.04
C ALA A 72 -1.03 -17.28 5.53
N GLU A 73 -1.63 -17.47 6.70
CA GLU A 73 -1.90 -18.79 7.30
C GLU A 73 -2.83 -19.64 6.44
N ASN A 74 -3.84 -19.01 5.84
CA ASN A 74 -4.75 -19.67 4.88
C ASN A 74 -4.18 -19.77 3.45
N GLN A 75 -2.89 -19.44 3.25
CA GLN A 75 -2.18 -19.60 1.98
C GLN A 75 -2.87 -18.90 0.80
N ARG A 76 -3.51 -17.74 1.07
CA ARG A 76 -4.25 -16.96 0.08
C ARG A 76 -3.28 -16.13 -0.76
N GLY A 77 -2.54 -16.76 -1.67
CA GLY A 77 -1.43 -16.18 -2.47
C GLY A 77 -1.53 -14.67 -2.75
N ILE A 78 -2.40 -14.26 -3.68
CA ILE A 78 -2.53 -12.84 -4.07
C ILE A 78 -2.94 -11.97 -2.88
N SER A 79 -3.84 -12.43 -2.02
CA SER A 79 -4.29 -11.65 -0.87
C SER A 79 -3.15 -11.44 0.14
N ALA A 80 -2.37 -12.47 0.42
CA ALA A 80 -1.23 -12.42 1.32
C ALA A 80 -0.13 -11.51 0.76
N GLU A 81 0.19 -11.62 -0.53
CA GLU A 81 1.13 -10.73 -1.20
C GLU A 81 0.68 -9.26 -1.11
N ARG A 82 -0.61 -8.99 -1.36
CA ARG A 82 -1.18 -7.64 -1.26
C ARG A 82 -1.12 -7.09 0.16
N SER A 83 -1.25 -7.94 1.19
CA SER A 83 -1.03 -7.54 2.57
C SER A 83 0.42 -7.12 2.82
N ILE A 84 1.42 -7.86 2.31
CA ILE A 84 2.83 -7.47 2.42
C ILE A 84 3.11 -6.16 1.68
N TRP A 85 2.54 -5.96 0.49
CA TRP A 85 2.67 -4.68 -0.24
C TRP A 85 2.07 -3.51 0.53
N LYS A 86 0.97 -3.74 1.27
CA LYS A 86 0.38 -2.70 2.12
C LYS A 86 1.34 -2.31 3.25
N PHE A 87 1.99 -3.28 3.90
CA PHE A 87 3.04 -2.99 4.88
C PHE A 87 4.25 -2.29 4.26
N LYS A 88 4.67 -2.67 3.04
CA LYS A 88 5.74 -1.98 2.30
C LYS A 88 5.43 -0.50 2.11
N GLN A 89 4.19 -0.15 1.79
CA GLN A 89 3.78 1.25 1.66
C GLN A 89 3.90 2.02 2.97
N TRP A 90 3.46 1.42 4.08
CA TRP A 90 3.58 2.07 5.40
C TRP A 90 5.04 2.21 5.85
N LEU A 91 5.86 1.18 5.70
CA LEU A 91 7.30 1.23 6.00
C LEU A 91 8.00 2.28 5.15
N TRP A 92 7.61 2.40 3.88
CA TRP A 92 8.08 3.49 3.03
C TRP A 92 7.68 4.86 3.60
N VAL A 93 6.43 5.11 4.01
CA VAL A 93 6.09 6.41 4.63
C VAL A 93 6.91 6.66 5.90
N LEU A 94 7.15 5.61 6.69
CA LEU A 94 7.95 5.68 7.91
C LEU A 94 9.46 5.82 7.67
N GLU A 95 9.93 5.64 6.44
CA GLU A 95 11.35 5.56 6.04
C GLU A 95 12.09 4.45 6.77
N ASP A 96 11.45 3.29 6.88
CA ASP A 96 12.01 2.13 7.54
C ASP A 96 12.39 1.03 6.55
N ASP A 97 13.66 1.01 6.17
CA ASP A 97 14.23 0.03 5.25
C ASP A 97 14.85 -1.18 5.97
N SER A 98 14.69 -1.29 7.30
CA SER A 98 15.34 -2.37 8.05
C SER A 98 14.62 -3.71 7.95
N ILE A 99 13.40 -3.75 7.41
CA ILE A 99 12.63 -4.97 7.22
C ILE A 99 12.85 -5.42 5.77
N PRO A 100 13.32 -6.66 5.53
CA PRO A 100 13.62 -7.17 4.19
C PRO A 100 12.32 -7.57 3.46
N ILE A 101 11.43 -6.59 3.24
CA ILE A 101 10.06 -6.82 2.78
C ILE A 101 9.96 -7.35 1.35
N ASP A 102 11.03 -7.22 0.57
CA ASP A 102 11.12 -7.75 -0.79
C ASP A 102 11.49 -9.24 -0.84
N ASN A 103 11.91 -9.84 0.30
CA ASN A 103 12.17 -11.27 0.39
C ASN A 103 10.87 -12.06 0.68
N TYR A 104 9.87 -11.89 -0.18
CA TYR A 104 8.57 -12.53 -0.03
C TYR A 104 8.68 -14.05 -0.27
N CYS A 105 8.59 -14.82 0.82
CA CYS A 105 8.48 -16.28 0.82
C CYS A 105 7.44 -16.73 1.85
N ASP A 106 6.96 -17.97 1.74
CA ASP A 106 6.01 -18.58 2.69
C ASP A 106 4.82 -17.67 3.04
N TYR A 107 4.22 -17.10 1.99
CA TYR A 107 3.11 -16.15 2.07
C TYR A 107 3.38 -14.87 2.89
N GLY A 108 4.65 -14.59 3.24
CA GLY A 108 5.08 -13.40 3.97
C GLY A 108 5.04 -13.54 5.50
N ILE A 109 4.87 -14.74 6.05
CA ILE A 109 4.73 -14.96 7.50
C ILE A 109 5.90 -14.37 8.30
N GLU A 110 7.14 -14.63 7.88
CA GLU A 110 8.33 -14.13 8.61
C GLU A 110 8.43 -12.60 8.53
N ILE A 111 8.02 -11.99 7.41
CA ILE A 111 7.94 -10.54 7.27
C ILE A 111 6.93 -9.97 8.28
N LEU A 112 5.74 -10.59 8.40
CA LEU A 112 4.73 -10.15 9.35
C LEU A 112 5.23 -10.26 10.80
N LYS A 113 5.93 -11.35 11.16
CA LYS A 113 6.55 -11.49 12.49
C LYS A 113 7.57 -10.38 12.76
N CYS A 114 8.46 -10.08 11.82
CA CYS A 114 9.44 -8.99 11.97
C CYS A 114 8.76 -7.63 12.16
N ILE A 115 7.67 -7.36 11.43
CA ILE A 115 6.90 -6.12 11.57
C ILE A 115 6.27 -6.05 12.97
N THR A 116 5.59 -7.13 13.39
CA THR A 116 4.94 -7.23 14.71
C THR A 116 5.93 -6.98 15.83
N GLU A 117 7.11 -7.62 15.79
CA GLU A 117 8.15 -7.44 16.80
C GLU A 117 8.68 -5.99 16.81
N LYS A 118 9.07 -5.46 15.65
CA LYS A 118 9.68 -4.13 15.56
C LYS A 118 8.74 -3.02 16.00
N TYR A 119 7.47 -3.09 15.59
CA TYR A 119 6.46 -2.08 15.89
C TYR A 119 5.66 -2.39 17.14
N LYS A 120 5.97 -3.49 17.84
CA LYS A 120 5.27 -3.97 19.05
C LYS A 120 3.76 -4.08 18.82
N LEU A 121 3.37 -4.61 17.67
CA LEU A 121 1.97 -4.85 17.35
C LEU A 121 1.47 -6.02 18.18
N GLY A 122 0.29 -5.90 18.76
CA GLY A 122 -0.40 -7.04 19.35
C GLY A 122 -1.07 -7.85 18.26
N THR A 123 -0.80 -9.15 18.18
CA THR A 123 -1.72 -10.06 17.49
C THR A 123 -2.76 -10.47 18.51
N LYS A 124 -4.05 -10.40 18.19
CA LYS A 124 -5.05 -11.04 19.07
C LYS A 124 -4.71 -12.53 19.09
N GLU A 125 -4.29 -13.03 20.26
CA GLU A 125 -3.96 -14.45 20.44
C GLU A 125 -5.10 -15.30 19.85
N GLN A 126 -4.73 -16.17 18.89
CA GLN A 126 -5.57 -17.28 18.45
C GLN A 126 -5.39 -18.47 19.40
#